data_AF-A0A1G5RF44-F1
#
_entry.id   AF-A0A1G5RF44-F1
#
_cell.length_a   1.000
_cell.length_b   1.000
_cell.length_c   1.000
_cell.angle_alpha   90.00
_cell.angle_beta   90.00
_cell.angle_gamma   90.00
#
_symmetry.space_group_name_H-M   'P 1'
#
loop_
_entity.id
_entity.type
_entity.pdbx_description
1 polymer ?
#
loop_
_entity_poly.entity_id
_entity_poly.type
_entity_poly.pdbx_seq_one_letter_code
_entity_poly.pdbx_strand_id
1 'polypeptide(L)'
;MFKGQLSRKDIRKAEAKSKTENAKPELTKPAQTYIDLHRHAAVRADLLGHHSLALRLIAAHMLASSGHWTVYADPQKAAREDITDSLSQNTGQQAFEAERSALADLLGFGAGTLLENKDYQAGFTPRPTLCEVFEHLQTLSDSDILRLLTFLMAESLSATSPIIDSLGATLGTEMAKHWSPDSTLFELIRDKTTLNAMVRDYAGTQAAEEHLTATAKTHRTILSACLDGTRTPADPNWMPRYMAFPQGSYREDKTTVETDESVRDAPENQAKAA
;
A
#
# COMPACT_ATOMS: atom_id res chain seq x y z
N MET A 1 -55.94 12.64 12.94
CA MET A 1 -56.30 13.01 11.55
C MET A 1 -54.99 13.27 10.81
N PHE A 2 -54.37 12.22 10.25
CA PHE A 2 -53.05 12.33 9.59
C PHE A 2 -53.21 12.79 8.15
N LYS A 3 -52.79 14.03 7.85
CA LYS A 3 -52.78 14.60 6.50
C LYS A 3 -51.58 14.06 5.71
N GLY A 4 -51.87 13.23 4.71
CA GLY A 4 -51.19 13.08 3.42
C GLY A 4 -49.66 13.06 3.38
N GLN A 5 -49.05 11.86 3.40
CA GLN A 5 -47.75 11.65 2.77
C GLN A 5 -47.95 11.52 1.25
N LEU A 6 -47.35 12.42 0.47
CA LEU A 6 -47.30 12.34 -0.98
C LEU A 6 -46.58 11.06 -1.41
N SER A 7 -47.12 10.34 -2.40
CA SER A 7 -46.48 9.15 -2.96
C SER A 7 -45.14 9.53 -3.62
N ARG A 8 -44.14 8.64 -3.61
CA ARG A 8 -42.86 8.82 -4.33
C ARG A 8 -43.07 9.15 -5.82
N LYS A 9 -44.18 8.71 -6.41
CA LYS A 9 -44.60 9.10 -7.77
C LYS A 9 -45.03 10.56 -7.88
N ASP A 10 -45.68 11.10 -6.86
CA ASP A 10 -46.12 12.49 -6.82
C ASP A 10 -44.96 13.45 -6.51
N ILE A 11 -43.99 13.00 -5.71
CA ILE A 11 -42.71 13.71 -5.50
C ILE A 11 -41.91 13.80 -6.81
N ARG A 12 -41.75 12.68 -7.53
CA ARG A 12 -41.09 12.68 -8.86
C ARG A 12 -41.85 13.50 -9.91
N LYS A 13 -43.19 13.54 -9.86
CA LYS A 13 -44.01 14.38 -10.75
C LYS A 13 -43.92 15.87 -10.39
N ALA A 14 -43.78 16.21 -9.11
CA ALA A 14 -43.56 17.58 -8.64
C ALA A 14 -42.15 18.07 -9.01
N GLU A 15 -41.12 17.22 -8.87
CA GLU A 15 -39.75 17.51 -9.32
C GLU A 15 -39.66 17.65 -10.85
N ALA A 16 -40.42 16.84 -11.60
CA ALA A 16 -40.52 16.96 -13.05
C ALA A 16 -41.28 18.22 -13.51
N LYS A 17 -42.26 18.69 -12.72
CA LYS A 17 -43.00 19.95 -12.98
C LYS A 17 -42.27 21.20 -12.49
N SER A 18 -41.31 21.06 -11.57
CA SER A 18 -40.44 22.15 -11.09
C SER A 18 -39.26 22.41 -12.02
N LYS A 19 -39.10 21.65 -13.11
CA LYS A 19 -38.15 22.00 -14.16
C LYS A 19 -38.67 23.25 -14.85
N THR A 20 -38.02 24.36 -14.52
CA THR A 20 -37.91 25.60 -15.31
C THR A 20 -38.16 25.31 -16.78
N GLU A 21 -38.98 26.14 -17.44
CA GLU A 21 -39.25 26.09 -18.89
C GLU A 21 -38.05 25.52 -19.65
N ASN A 22 -38.26 24.42 -20.38
CA ASN A 22 -37.23 23.71 -21.15
C ASN A 22 -36.64 24.63 -22.22
N ALA A 23 -35.72 25.52 -21.83
CA ALA A 23 -34.89 26.26 -22.75
C ALA A 23 -34.11 25.24 -23.57
N LYS A 24 -34.16 25.37 -24.91
CA LYS A 24 -33.31 24.55 -25.77
C LYS A 24 -31.86 24.80 -25.35
N PRO A 25 -31.07 23.76 -25.11
CA PRO A 25 -29.67 23.94 -24.74
C PRO A 25 -28.94 24.65 -25.89
N GLU A 26 -28.06 25.57 -25.54
CA GLU A 26 -27.24 26.35 -26.50
C GLU A 26 -26.39 25.42 -27.38
N LEU A 27 -25.88 24.34 -26.81
CA LEU A 27 -25.08 23.33 -27.50
C LEU A 27 -25.80 21.98 -27.52
N THR A 28 -25.74 21.32 -28.68
CA THR A 28 -26.07 19.89 -28.76
C THR A 28 -24.95 19.07 -28.10
N LYS A 29 -25.25 17.84 -27.65
CA LYS A 29 -24.21 16.95 -27.10
C LYS A 29 -23.02 16.72 -28.06
N PRO A 30 -23.23 16.47 -29.38
CA PRO A 30 -22.11 16.39 -30.32
C PRO A 30 -21.29 17.69 -30.40
N ALA A 31 -21.94 18.86 -30.37
CA ALA A 31 -21.24 20.15 -30.38
C ALA A 31 -20.40 20.35 -29.11
N GLN A 32 -20.91 19.95 -27.94
CA GLN A 32 -20.14 19.98 -26.68
C GLN A 32 -18.93 19.05 -26.76
N THR A 33 -19.10 17.80 -27.22
CA THR A 33 -17.99 16.85 -27.37
C THR A 33 -16.93 17.39 -28.35
N TYR A 34 -17.34 17.99 -29.47
CA TYR A 34 -16.42 18.64 -30.39
C TYR A 34 -15.58 19.73 -29.69
N ILE A 35 -16.23 20.62 -28.94
CA ILE A 35 -15.57 21.70 -28.19
C ILE A 35 -14.61 21.14 -27.13
N ASP A 36 -15.05 20.18 -26.33
CA ASP A 36 -14.25 19.59 -25.25
C ASP A 36 -12.98 18.93 -25.79
N LEU A 37 -13.07 18.20 -26.90
CA LEU A 37 -11.93 17.55 -27.54
C LEU A 37 -10.89 18.55 -28.04
N HIS A 38 -11.32 19.65 -28.68
CA HIS A 38 -10.42 20.70 -29.14
C HIS A 38 -9.76 21.45 -27.98
N ARG A 39 -10.52 21.80 -26.93
CA ARG A 39 -9.99 22.43 -25.72
C ARG A 39 -8.98 21.53 -25.02
N HIS A 40 -9.31 20.25 -24.87
CA HIS A 40 -8.43 19.24 -24.28
C HIS A 40 -7.12 19.07 -25.06
N ALA A 41 -7.19 19.05 -26.40
CA ALA A 41 -6.00 18.95 -27.25
C ALA A 41 -5.05 20.14 -27.04
N ALA A 42 -5.58 21.37 -26.98
CA ALA A 42 -4.79 22.57 -26.72
C ALA A 42 -4.13 22.53 -25.33
N VAL A 43 -4.90 22.27 -24.27
CA VAL A 43 -4.38 22.22 -22.89
C VAL A 43 -3.29 21.15 -22.74
N ARG A 44 -3.46 19.98 -23.35
CA ARG A 44 -2.44 18.92 -23.32
C ARG A 44 -1.16 19.30 -24.04
N ALA A 45 -1.25 20.04 -25.15
CA ALA A 45 -0.07 20.52 -25.86
C ALA A 45 0.70 21.55 -25.01
N ASP A 46 0.00 22.50 -24.39
CA ASP A 46 0.63 23.50 -23.53
C ASP A 46 1.27 22.87 -22.29
N LEU A 47 0.59 21.90 -21.65
CA LEU A 47 1.08 21.22 -20.44
C LEU A 47 2.47 20.59 -20.61
N LEU A 48 2.86 20.18 -21.83
CA LEU A 48 4.19 19.63 -22.11
C LEU A 48 5.32 20.62 -21.77
N GLY A 49 5.05 21.92 -21.78
CA GLY A 49 6.01 22.96 -21.36
C GLY A 49 6.03 23.22 -19.84
N HIS A 50 5.10 22.65 -19.08
CA HIS A 50 4.85 22.99 -17.67
C HIS A 50 5.11 21.80 -16.72
N HIS A 51 6.33 21.29 -16.69
CA HIS A 51 6.74 20.13 -15.88
C HIS A 51 6.36 20.23 -14.38
N SER A 52 6.51 21.40 -13.77
CA SER A 52 6.16 21.62 -12.35
C SER A 52 4.65 21.54 -12.08
N LEU A 53 3.81 21.95 -13.04
CA LEU A 53 2.35 21.72 -12.97
C LEU A 53 2.00 20.26 -13.22
N ALA A 54 2.69 19.60 -14.15
CA ALA A 54 2.49 18.18 -14.44
C ALA A 54 2.77 17.30 -13.19
N LEU A 55 3.83 17.58 -12.43
CA LEU A 55 4.13 16.87 -11.17
C LEU A 55 3.03 17.05 -10.12
N ARG A 56 2.46 18.26 -10.00
CA ARG A 56 1.32 18.53 -9.11
C ARG A 56 0.06 17.79 -9.56
N LEU A 57 -0.21 17.71 -10.86
CA LEU A 57 -1.31 16.92 -11.40
C LEU A 57 -1.13 15.43 -11.11
N ILE A 58 0.10 14.90 -11.24
CA ILE A 58 0.42 13.51 -10.90
C ILE A 58 0.07 13.24 -9.42
N ALA A 59 0.56 14.08 -8.50
CA ALA A 59 0.25 13.96 -7.08
C ALA A 59 -1.26 14.05 -6.81
N ALA A 60 -1.96 15.00 -7.47
CA ALA A 60 -3.40 15.15 -7.33
C ALA A 60 -4.17 13.91 -7.81
N HIS A 61 -3.76 13.32 -8.94
CA HIS A 61 -4.33 12.08 -9.45
C HIS A 61 -4.12 10.89 -8.52
N MET A 62 -2.94 10.79 -7.89
CA MET A 62 -2.66 9.73 -6.90
C MET A 62 -3.54 9.87 -5.65
N LEU A 63 -3.75 11.09 -5.15
CA LEU A 63 -4.50 11.35 -3.91
C LEU A 63 -6.03 11.25 -4.05
N ALA A 64 -6.57 11.83 -5.12
CA ALA A 64 -8.02 11.93 -5.32
C ALA A 64 -8.61 10.77 -6.13
N SER A 65 -7.75 9.95 -6.74
CA SER A 65 -8.12 9.06 -7.84
C SER A 65 -8.81 9.82 -8.99
N SER A 66 -8.83 9.25 -10.18
CA SER A 66 -9.49 9.84 -11.35
C SER A 66 -9.89 8.75 -12.34
N GLY A 67 -10.60 9.13 -13.40
CA GLY A 67 -11.14 8.16 -14.36
C GLY A 67 -10.10 7.22 -14.98
N HIS A 68 -8.85 7.67 -15.20
CA HIS A 68 -7.78 6.88 -15.82
C HIS A 68 -6.61 6.56 -14.90
N TRP A 69 -6.59 7.15 -13.71
CA TRP A 69 -5.51 6.97 -12.76
C TRP A 69 -6.11 6.63 -11.40
N THR A 70 -5.84 5.42 -10.97
CA THR A 70 -6.25 4.93 -9.65
C THR A 70 -5.04 4.36 -8.96
N VAL A 71 -4.73 4.87 -7.77
CA VAL A 71 -3.61 4.41 -6.96
C VAL A 71 -4.13 4.07 -5.58
N TYR A 72 -3.72 2.92 -5.08
CA TYR A 72 -4.08 2.45 -3.76
C TYR A 72 -2.82 2.31 -2.92
N ALA A 73 -2.95 2.53 -1.61
CA ALA A 73 -1.94 2.06 -0.67
C ALA A 73 -1.87 0.53 -0.74
N ASP A 74 -0.68 -0.06 -0.58
CA ASP A 74 -0.61 -1.48 -0.24
C ASP A 74 -1.33 -1.70 1.09
N PRO A 75 -2.28 -2.65 1.18
CA PRO A 75 -3.07 -2.84 2.39
C PRO A 75 -2.24 -3.33 3.58
N GLN A 76 -0.99 -3.77 3.35
CA GLN A 76 -0.09 -4.42 4.31
C GLN A 76 -0.82 -5.47 5.14
N LYS A 77 -1.66 -6.26 4.46
CA LYS A 77 -2.56 -7.19 5.13
C LYS A 77 -1.78 -8.40 5.65
N ALA A 78 -1.56 -8.41 6.95
CA ALA A 78 -1.05 -9.58 7.64
C ALA A 78 -2.11 -10.68 7.74
N ALA A 79 -1.69 -11.94 7.58
CA ALA A 79 -2.58 -13.10 7.73
C ALA A 79 -2.98 -13.38 9.19
N ARG A 80 -2.22 -12.85 10.15
CA ARG A 80 -2.38 -13.07 11.59
C ARG A 80 -2.04 -11.79 12.35
N GLU A 81 -2.68 -11.60 13.51
CA GLU A 81 -2.49 -10.41 14.36
C GLU A 81 -1.08 -10.29 14.94
N ASP A 82 -0.43 -11.41 15.28
CA ASP A 82 0.95 -11.42 15.79
C ASP A 82 1.99 -10.89 14.78
N ILE A 83 1.69 -10.99 13.48
CA ILE A 83 2.50 -10.37 12.43
C ILE A 83 2.28 -8.86 12.40
N THR A 84 1.03 -8.40 12.52
CA THR A 84 0.71 -6.97 12.63
C THR A 84 1.40 -6.34 13.84
N ASP A 85 1.35 -7.01 14.99
CA ASP A 85 1.99 -6.54 16.22
C ASP A 85 3.51 -6.46 16.07
N SER A 86 4.14 -7.50 15.50
CA SER A 86 5.57 -7.49 15.18
C SER A 86 5.94 -6.34 14.24
N LEU A 87 5.18 -6.14 13.16
CA LEU A 87 5.41 -5.05 12.20
C LEU A 87 5.25 -3.66 12.84
N SER A 88 4.35 -3.50 13.81
CA SER A 88 4.18 -2.22 14.52
C SER A 88 5.45 -1.77 15.28
N GLN A 89 6.32 -2.71 15.64
CA GLN A 89 7.59 -2.45 16.30
C GLN A 89 8.74 -2.16 15.31
N ASN A 90 8.52 -2.37 14.01
CA ASN A 90 9.50 -2.07 12.98
C ASN A 90 9.72 -0.56 12.88
N THR A 91 10.96 -0.11 13.01
CA THR A 91 11.28 1.33 13.02
C THR A 91 11.05 1.99 11.66
N GLY A 92 11.19 1.23 10.56
CA GLY A 92 10.86 1.69 9.22
C GLY A 92 9.36 1.98 9.07
N GLN A 93 8.51 1.09 9.61
CA GLN A 93 7.06 1.30 9.63
C GLN A 93 6.67 2.53 10.46
N GLN A 94 7.27 2.69 11.65
CA GLN A 94 7.01 3.84 12.52
C GLN A 94 7.45 5.16 11.87
N ALA A 95 8.61 5.19 11.23
CA ALA A 95 9.09 6.36 10.50
C ALA A 95 8.16 6.71 9.33
N PHE A 96 7.67 5.71 8.61
CA PHE A 96 6.73 5.91 7.51
C PHE A 96 5.39 6.47 7.98
N GLU A 97 4.85 5.98 9.10
CA GLU A 97 3.61 6.51 9.70
C GLU A 97 3.78 7.96 10.17
N ALA A 98 4.92 8.29 10.79
CA ALA A 98 5.20 9.66 11.22
C ALA A 98 5.23 10.62 10.03
N GLU A 99 5.86 10.20 8.92
CA GLU A 99 5.91 10.98 7.68
C GLU A 99 4.52 11.13 7.04
N ARG A 100 3.71 10.06 7.06
CA ARG A 100 2.31 10.11 6.61
C ARG A 100 1.54 11.18 7.37
N SER A 101 1.63 11.20 8.70
CA SER A 101 0.96 12.20 9.53
C SER A 101 1.42 13.62 9.19
N ALA A 102 2.74 13.83 9.01
CA ALA A 102 3.27 15.15 8.67
C ALA A 102 2.79 15.65 7.30
N LEU A 103 2.66 14.76 6.32
CA LEU A 103 2.13 15.09 5.00
C LEU A 103 0.61 15.28 5.01
N ALA A 104 -0.12 14.53 5.84
CA ALA A 104 -1.55 14.78 6.06
C ALA A 104 -1.79 16.19 6.62
N ASP A 105 -1.02 16.60 7.62
CA ASP A 105 -1.07 17.95 8.18
C ASP A 105 -0.74 19.03 7.13
N LEU A 106 0.28 18.81 6.30
CA LEU A 106 0.65 19.71 5.20
C LEU A 106 -0.48 19.88 4.16
N LEU A 107 -1.20 18.78 3.87
CA LEU A 107 -2.32 18.77 2.93
C LEU A 107 -3.62 19.29 3.56
N GLY A 108 -3.65 19.51 4.89
CA GLY A 108 -4.89 19.79 5.63
C GLY A 108 -5.85 18.60 5.63
N PHE A 109 -5.34 17.39 5.40
CA PHE A 109 -6.13 16.16 5.48
C PHE A 109 -6.20 15.73 6.94
N GLY A 110 -7.37 15.26 7.39
CA GLY A 110 -7.48 14.67 8.72
C GLY A 110 -6.63 13.39 8.85
N ALA A 111 -6.43 12.92 10.08
CA ALA A 111 -5.70 11.69 10.35
C ALA A 111 -6.26 10.51 9.52
N GLY A 112 -5.39 9.77 8.84
CA GLY A 112 -5.76 8.63 7.99
C GLY A 112 -4.76 8.36 6.86
N THR A 113 -5.10 7.44 5.96
CA THR A 113 -4.29 7.14 4.78
C THR A 113 -4.39 8.26 3.74
N LEU A 114 -3.26 8.62 3.13
CA LEU A 114 -3.23 9.61 2.06
C LEU A 114 -3.75 9.01 0.76
N LEU A 115 -3.39 7.78 0.44
CA LEU A 115 -4.00 7.02 -0.66
C LEU A 115 -5.28 6.29 -0.21
N GLU A 116 -6.14 6.00 -1.17
CA GLU A 116 -7.30 5.13 -0.95
C GLU A 116 -6.85 3.72 -0.59
N ASN A 117 -7.57 3.05 0.32
CA ASN A 117 -7.39 1.62 0.56
C ASN A 117 -8.39 0.85 -0.31
N LYS A 118 -7.90 -0.14 -1.05
CA LYS A 118 -8.71 -0.98 -1.95
C LYS A 118 -9.77 -1.79 -1.18
N ASP A 119 -9.48 -2.14 0.08
CA ASP A 119 -10.38 -2.88 0.96
C ASP A 119 -11.39 -1.90 1.61
N TYR A 120 -12.34 -1.44 0.79
CA TYR A 120 -13.44 -0.54 1.19
C TYR A 120 -14.38 -1.19 2.23
N GLN A 121 -13.99 -1.12 3.51
CA GLN A 121 -14.91 -1.20 4.66
C GLN A 121 -14.89 0.06 5.52
N ALA A 122 -13.93 0.98 5.29
CA ALA A 122 -13.99 2.31 5.88
C ALA A 122 -15.16 3.07 5.25
N GLY A 123 -16.09 3.55 6.08
CA GLY A 123 -17.31 4.23 5.63
C GLY A 123 -17.05 5.39 4.67
N PHE A 124 -18.09 5.82 3.97
CA PHE A 124 -18.04 6.92 3.00
C PHE A 124 -17.55 8.21 3.67
N THR A 125 -16.25 8.45 3.60
CA THR A 125 -15.64 9.73 3.93
C THR A 125 -15.55 10.51 2.61
N PRO A 126 -16.24 11.66 2.49
CA PRO A 126 -16.12 12.50 1.30
C PRO A 126 -14.65 12.89 1.12
N ARG A 127 -14.06 12.47 0.01
CA ARG A 127 -12.69 12.84 -0.36
C ARG A 127 -12.72 14.13 -1.19
N PRO A 128 -11.71 15.00 -1.08
CA PRO A 128 -11.59 16.17 -1.94
C PRO A 128 -11.55 15.75 -3.41
N THR A 129 -12.17 16.54 -4.27
CA THR A 129 -12.14 16.35 -5.72
C THR A 129 -10.74 16.59 -6.27
N LEU A 130 -10.45 16.05 -7.46
CA LEU A 130 -9.18 16.29 -8.16
C LEU A 130 -8.85 17.78 -8.29
N CYS A 131 -9.84 18.63 -8.58
CA CYS A 131 -9.65 20.07 -8.70
C CYS A 131 -9.27 20.72 -7.37
N GLU A 132 -9.96 20.37 -6.28
CA GLU A 132 -9.66 20.90 -4.94
C GLU A 132 -8.24 20.51 -4.49
N VAL A 133 -7.83 19.25 -4.71
CA VAL A 133 -6.47 18.81 -4.42
C VAL A 133 -5.47 19.58 -5.27
N PHE A 134 -5.70 19.67 -6.59
CA PHE A 134 -4.77 20.34 -7.50
C PHE A 134 -4.61 21.83 -7.20
N GLU A 135 -5.69 22.53 -6.83
CA GLU A 135 -5.65 23.92 -6.38
C GLU A 135 -4.79 24.06 -5.12
N HIS A 136 -4.96 23.19 -4.12
CA HIS A 136 -4.12 23.21 -2.91
C HIS A 136 -2.65 22.96 -3.23
N LEU A 137 -2.34 21.94 -4.04
CA LEU A 137 -0.96 21.59 -4.39
C LEU A 137 -0.22 22.70 -5.16
N GLN A 138 -0.94 23.58 -5.87
CA GLN A 138 -0.34 24.76 -6.52
C GLN A 138 0.18 25.80 -5.51
N THR A 139 -0.30 25.77 -4.26
CA THR A 139 0.18 26.66 -3.19
C THR A 139 1.45 26.15 -2.51
N LEU A 140 1.79 24.87 -2.69
CA LEU A 140 2.94 24.23 -2.07
C LEU A 140 4.22 24.45 -2.89
N SER A 141 5.37 24.34 -2.22
CA SER A 141 6.67 24.46 -2.89
C SER A 141 6.98 23.22 -3.75
N ASP A 142 7.85 23.37 -4.75
CA ASP A 142 8.31 22.23 -5.56
C ASP A 142 8.96 21.14 -4.70
N SER A 143 9.65 21.53 -3.63
CA SER A 143 10.26 20.59 -2.67
C SER A 143 9.19 19.75 -1.95
N ASP A 144 8.10 20.38 -1.52
CA ASP A 144 6.99 19.69 -0.86
C ASP A 144 6.28 18.71 -1.80
N ILE A 145 6.13 19.09 -3.07
CA ILE A 145 5.55 18.21 -4.10
C ILE A 145 6.45 17.00 -4.36
N LEU A 146 7.77 17.19 -4.44
CA LEU A 146 8.70 16.06 -4.62
C LEU A 146 8.71 15.13 -3.39
N ARG A 147 8.67 15.69 -2.17
CA ARG A 147 8.53 14.93 -0.93
C ARG A 147 7.23 14.11 -0.92
N LEU A 148 6.11 14.73 -1.26
CA LEU A 148 4.80 14.08 -1.36
C LEU A 148 4.80 12.97 -2.41
N LEU A 149 5.29 13.23 -3.62
CA LEU A 149 5.36 12.22 -4.69
C LEU A 149 6.20 11.01 -4.28
N THR A 150 7.32 11.25 -3.58
CA THR A 150 8.16 10.18 -3.04
C THR A 150 7.40 9.31 -2.05
N PHE A 151 6.67 9.95 -1.13
CA PHE A 151 5.82 9.23 -0.17
C PHE A 151 4.71 8.43 -0.85
N LEU A 152 3.96 9.05 -1.77
CA LEU A 152 2.85 8.38 -2.46
C LEU A 152 3.34 7.21 -3.31
N MET A 153 4.51 7.32 -3.92
CA MET A 153 5.14 6.21 -4.63
C MET A 153 5.46 5.07 -3.66
N ALA A 154 6.12 5.37 -2.54
CA ALA A 154 6.46 4.38 -1.52
C ALA A 154 5.23 3.69 -0.89
N GLU A 155 4.17 4.46 -0.60
CA GLU A 155 2.92 3.92 -0.03
C GLU A 155 2.18 2.97 -1.00
N SER A 156 2.36 3.19 -2.31
CA SER A 156 1.76 2.36 -3.36
C SER A 156 2.55 1.09 -3.71
N LEU A 157 3.76 0.90 -3.16
CA LEU A 157 4.58 -0.27 -3.44
C LEU A 157 3.95 -1.52 -2.84
N SER A 158 3.70 -2.52 -3.70
CA SER A 158 3.18 -3.80 -3.20
C SER A 158 4.25 -4.58 -2.45
N ALA A 159 3.93 -5.02 -1.23
CA ALA A 159 4.88 -5.66 -0.31
C ALA A 159 5.50 -6.96 -0.88
N THR A 160 4.81 -7.64 -1.79
CA THR A 160 5.25 -8.91 -2.40
C THR A 160 5.86 -8.74 -3.79
N SER A 161 6.03 -7.49 -4.25
CA SER A 161 6.59 -7.23 -5.56
C SER A 161 8.11 -7.39 -5.58
N PRO A 162 8.70 -8.03 -6.61
CA PRO A 162 10.17 -8.12 -6.77
C PRO A 162 10.89 -6.77 -6.84
N ILE A 163 10.14 -5.68 -7.04
CA ILE A 163 10.70 -4.33 -6.97
C ILE A 163 11.25 -4.02 -5.57
N ILE A 164 10.71 -4.63 -4.50
CA ILE A 164 11.20 -4.43 -3.13
C ILE A 164 12.65 -4.92 -2.99
N ASP A 165 12.98 -6.09 -3.54
CA ASP A 165 14.35 -6.58 -3.56
C ASP A 165 15.28 -5.65 -4.34
N SER A 166 14.82 -5.19 -5.50
CA SER A 166 15.60 -4.29 -6.37
C SER A 166 15.84 -2.94 -5.70
N LEU A 167 14.81 -2.38 -5.05
CA LEU A 167 14.90 -1.12 -4.32
C LEU A 167 15.74 -1.26 -3.05
N GLY A 168 15.56 -2.33 -2.27
CA GLY A 168 16.37 -2.60 -1.08
C GLY A 168 17.86 -2.68 -1.41
N ALA A 169 18.21 -3.36 -2.51
CA ALA A 169 19.58 -3.40 -3.00
C ALA A 169 20.08 -2.03 -3.51
N THR A 170 19.26 -1.30 -4.27
CA THR A 170 19.63 0.01 -4.86
C THR A 170 19.81 1.09 -3.79
N LEU A 171 18.95 1.11 -2.77
CA LEU A 171 18.98 2.05 -1.67
C LEU A 171 20.05 1.69 -0.62
N GLY A 172 20.63 0.49 -0.69
CA GLY A 172 21.54 -0.03 0.33
C GLY A 172 20.84 -0.19 1.69
N THR A 173 19.58 -0.63 1.67
CA THR A 173 18.77 -0.74 2.89
C THR A 173 19.38 -1.73 3.87
N GLU A 174 19.71 -1.25 5.06
CA GLU A 174 20.26 -2.06 6.15
C GLU A 174 19.15 -2.56 7.06
N MET A 175 18.69 -3.80 6.86
CA MET A 175 17.58 -4.36 7.63
C MET A 175 17.82 -4.40 9.14
N ALA A 176 19.06 -4.47 9.61
CA ALA A 176 19.41 -4.39 11.02
C ALA A 176 19.02 -3.06 11.70
N LYS A 177 18.79 -1.98 10.93
CA LYS A 177 18.25 -0.70 11.46
C LYS A 177 16.74 -0.74 11.70
N HIS A 178 16.05 -1.65 11.02
CA HIS A 178 14.59 -1.70 10.94
C HIS A 178 13.97 -2.90 11.64
N TRP A 179 14.71 -4.00 11.74
CA TRP A 179 14.23 -5.27 12.23
C TRP A 179 15.24 -5.92 13.17
N SER A 180 14.72 -6.57 14.20
CA SER A 180 15.45 -7.46 15.10
C SER A 180 14.69 -8.78 15.26
N PRO A 181 15.37 -9.90 15.59
CA PRO A 181 14.70 -11.17 15.84
C PRO A 181 13.63 -11.07 16.92
N ASP A 182 12.50 -11.74 16.68
CA ASP A 182 11.41 -11.87 17.64
C ASP A 182 10.87 -13.31 17.66
N SER A 183 10.00 -13.59 18.63
CA SER A 183 9.35 -14.89 18.75
C SER A 183 8.40 -15.17 17.58
N THR A 184 7.77 -14.12 17.00
CA THR A 184 6.83 -14.24 15.87
C THR A 184 7.50 -14.93 14.69
N LEU A 185 8.70 -14.52 14.29
CA LEU A 185 9.45 -15.16 13.20
C LEU A 185 9.65 -16.67 13.47
N PHE A 186 10.12 -17.03 14.66
CA PHE A 186 10.46 -18.42 14.99
C PHE A 186 9.23 -19.32 15.02
N GLU A 187 8.08 -18.81 15.48
CA GLU A 187 6.82 -19.55 15.51
C GLU A 187 6.23 -19.79 14.11
N LEU A 188 6.47 -18.86 13.16
CA LEU A 188 6.01 -18.98 11.78
C LEU A 188 6.77 -20.06 10.99
N ILE A 189 8.04 -20.32 11.31
CA ILE A 189 8.85 -21.32 10.59
C ILE A 189 8.49 -22.72 11.08
N ARG A 190 7.95 -23.53 10.18
CA ARG A 190 7.52 -24.92 10.46
C ARG A 190 8.63 -25.94 10.20
N ASP A 191 9.50 -25.66 9.25
CA ASP A 191 10.51 -26.61 8.81
C ASP A 191 11.64 -26.75 9.84
N LYS A 192 11.79 -27.98 10.37
CA LYS A 192 12.83 -28.30 11.36
C LYS A 192 14.24 -28.09 10.80
N THR A 193 14.48 -28.38 9.52
CA THR A 193 15.83 -28.23 8.95
C THR A 193 16.25 -26.77 8.85
N THR A 194 15.32 -25.89 8.47
CA THR A 194 15.48 -24.44 8.45
C THR A 194 15.69 -23.89 9.86
N LEU A 195 14.88 -24.31 10.84
CA LEU A 195 15.08 -23.91 12.24
C LEU A 195 16.45 -24.33 12.78
N ASN A 196 16.92 -25.54 12.47
CA ASN A 196 18.27 -25.97 12.86
C ASN A 196 19.37 -25.15 12.17
N ALA A 197 19.16 -24.74 10.92
CA ALA A 197 20.08 -23.85 10.22
C ALA A 197 20.13 -22.45 10.84
N MET A 198 18.99 -21.91 11.28
CA MET A 198 18.95 -20.67 12.06
C MET A 198 19.64 -20.82 13.42
N VAL A 199 19.46 -21.96 14.11
CA VAL A 199 20.19 -22.26 15.35
C VAL A 199 21.69 -22.28 15.09
N ARG A 200 22.14 -22.85 13.97
CA ARG A 200 23.56 -22.87 13.59
C ARG A 200 24.12 -21.45 13.42
N ASP A 201 23.39 -20.59 12.71
CA ASP A 201 23.82 -19.21 12.46
C ASP A 201 23.77 -18.35 13.74
N TYR A 202 22.72 -18.49 14.56
CA TYR A 202 22.49 -17.60 15.71
C TYR A 202 23.10 -18.12 17.03
N ALA A 203 22.90 -19.40 17.35
CA ALA A 203 23.31 -20.02 18.60
C ALA A 203 24.62 -20.82 18.49
N GLY A 204 25.16 -20.95 17.27
CA GLY A 204 26.44 -21.58 16.95
C GLY A 204 26.33 -23.04 16.47
N THR A 205 27.37 -23.49 15.77
CA THR A 205 27.43 -24.81 15.14
C THR A 205 27.28 -25.96 16.13
N GLN A 206 27.92 -25.87 17.31
CA GLN A 206 27.81 -26.89 18.35
C GLN A 206 26.36 -27.10 18.80
N ALA A 207 25.61 -26.00 19.02
CA ALA A 207 24.21 -26.05 19.42
C ALA A 207 23.34 -26.75 18.37
N ALA A 208 23.61 -26.48 17.09
CA ALA A 208 22.88 -27.09 16.00
C ALA A 208 23.17 -28.58 15.86
N GLU A 209 24.42 -29.00 16.06
CA GLU A 209 24.86 -30.40 15.97
C GLU A 209 24.31 -31.24 17.14
N GLU A 210 24.42 -30.75 18.37
CA GLU A 210 23.88 -31.40 19.58
C GLU A 210 22.36 -31.63 19.49
N HIS A 211 21.66 -30.75 18.78
CA HIS A 211 20.21 -30.79 18.62
C HIS A 211 19.75 -31.13 17.20
N LEU A 212 20.58 -31.77 16.37
CA LEU A 212 20.24 -32.06 14.97
C LEU A 212 18.95 -32.88 14.82
N THR A 213 18.75 -33.88 15.68
CA THR A 213 17.56 -34.75 15.69
C THR A 213 16.43 -34.23 16.59
N ALA A 214 16.63 -33.11 17.29
CA ALA A 214 15.63 -32.54 18.20
C ALA A 214 14.37 -32.03 17.47
N THR A 215 13.31 -31.74 18.22
CA THR A 215 12.05 -31.26 17.61
C THR A 215 12.15 -29.80 17.17
N ALA A 216 11.27 -29.36 16.26
CA ALA A 216 11.15 -27.94 15.88
C ALA A 216 10.89 -27.04 17.11
N LYS A 217 10.09 -27.53 18.08
CA LYS A 217 9.88 -26.85 19.37
C LYS A 217 11.19 -26.63 20.12
N THR A 218 12.05 -27.65 20.18
CA THR A 218 13.37 -27.53 20.81
C THR A 218 14.23 -26.48 20.12
N HIS A 219 14.24 -26.44 18.79
CA HIS A 219 14.98 -25.41 18.05
C HIS A 219 14.46 -24.00 18.32
N ARG A 220 13.13 -23.79 18.35
CA ARG A 220 12.54 -22.50 18.73
C ARG A 220 12.95 -22.10 20.15
N THR A 221 12.93 -23.02 21.11
CA THR A 221 13.39 -22.74 22.48
C THR A 221 14.85 -22.27 22.52
N ILE A 222 15.74 -22.85 21.71
CA ILE A 222 17.13 -22.42 21.64
C ILE A 222 17.26 -21.01 21.06
N LEU A 223 16.50 -20.70 20.00
CA LEU A 223 16.48 -19.37 19.38
C LEU A 223 15.92 -18.33 20.36
N SER A 224 14.82 -18.63 21.03
CA SER A 224 14.23 -17.77 22.07
C SER A 224 15.19 -17.57 23.25
N ALA A 225 15.92 -18.61 23.67
CA ALA A 225 16.91 -18.48 24.74
C ALA A 225 18.07 -17.54 24.36
N CYS A 226 18.40 -17.45 23.06
CA CYS A 226 19.37 -16.45 22.59
C CYS A 226 18.78 -15.03 22.63
N LEU A 227 17.51 -14.89 22.28
CA LEU A 227 16.78 -13.61 22.27
C LEU A 227 16.57 -13.05 23.69
N ASP A 228 16.21 -13.88 24.67
CA ASP A 228 15.94 -13.46 26.05
C ASP A 228 17.21 -13.36 26.92
N GLY A 229 18.37 -13.72 26.38
CA GLY A 229 19.66 -13.67 27.06
C GLY A 229 19.95 -14.85 27.99
N THR A 230 19.07 -15.86 28.08
CA THR A 230 19.33 -17.11 28.81
C THR A 230 20.52 -17.88 28.21
N ARG A 231 20.75 -17.73 26.91
CA ARG A 231 21.89 -18.27 26.16
C ARG A 231 22.63 -17.12 25.47
N THR A 232 23.95 -17.10 25.56
CA THR A 232 24.77 -16.17 24.78
C THR A 232 24.70 -16.56 23.29
N PRO A 233 24.24 -15.67 22.39
CA PRO A 233 24.27 -15.94 20.96
C PRO A 233 25.71 -16.02 20.45
N ALA A 234 25.94 -16.86 19.44
CA ALA A 234 27.21 -16.92 18.74
C ALA A 234 27.42 -15.66 17.87
N ASP A 235 26.34 -15.15 17.27
CA ASP A 235 26.31 -13.87 16.57
C ASP A 235 25.22 -12.97 17.16
N PRO A 236 25.59 -11.96 17.97
CA PRO A 236 24.62 -11.01 18.54
C PRO A 236 23.91 -10.13 17.50
N ASN A 237 24.48 -9.98 16.31
CA ASN A 237 23.92 -9.18 15.21
C ASN A 237 23.25 -10.06 14.15
N TRP A 238 22.96 -11.31 14.50
CA TRP A 238 22.40 -12.28 13.58
C TRP A 238 21.10 -11.78 12.96
N MET A 239 20.97 -12.04 11.67
CA MET A 239 19.77 -11.83 10.90
C MET A 239 19.53 -13.04 10.00
N PRO A 240 18.28 -13.52 9.87
CA PRO A 240 18.00 -14.63 8.96
C PRO A 240 18.27 -14.20 7.52
N ARG A 241 18.71 -15.16 6.70
CA ARG A 241 18.99 -14.94 5.26
C ARG A 241 17.82 -14.33 4.49
N TYR A 242 16.59 -14.48 5.00
CA TYR A 242 15.37 -13.94 4.41
C TYR A 242 15.28 -12.41 4.46
N MET A 243 16.06 -11.74 5.31
CA MET A 243 16.04 -10.27 5.41
C MET A 243 17.10 -9.59 4.52
N ALA A 244 17.82 -10.37 3.70
CA ALA A 244 18.73 -9.81 2.71
C ALA A 244 17.98 -9.27 1.49
N PHE A 245 18.62 -8.38 0.72
CA PHE A 245 18.15 -7.92 -0.58
C PHE A 245 19.16 -8.33 -1.67
N PRO A 246 18.81 -9.23 -2.62
CA PRO A 246 17.56 -9.99 -2.69
C PRO A 246 17.43 -11.02 -1.56
N GLN A 247 16.19 -11.44 -1.29
CA GLN A 247 15.89 -12.45 -0.26
C GLN A 247 16.74 -13.73 -0.42
N GLY A 248 17.52 -14.07 0.60
CA GLY A 248 18.30 -15.30 0.66
C GLY A 248 17.47 -16.52 1.11
N SER A 249 18.05 -17.71 1.03
CA SER A 249 17.40 -18.97 1.44
C SER A 249 18.31 -19.82 2.34
N TYR A 250 17.68 -20.60 3.21
CA TYR A 250 18.32 -21.67 3.98
C TYR A 250 18.33 -23.02 3.25
N ARG A 251 17.59 -23.14 2.14
CA ARG A 251 17.51 -24.33 1.29
C ARG A 251 18.16 -24.08 -0.06
N GLU A 252 18.75 -25.11 -0.64
CA GLU A 252 19.36 -25.06 -1.99
C GLU A 252 18.31 -25.05 -3.12
N ASP A 253 17.11 -25.58 -2.83
CA ASP A 253 15.87 -25.49 -3.63
C ASP A 253 15.31 -24.05 -3.55
N LYS A 254 15.13 -23.42 -4.72
CA LYS A 254 14.97 -21.96 -4.92
C LYS A 254 13.57 -21.39 -4.63
N THR A 255 12.74 -22.05 -3.84
CA THR A 255 11.40 -21.52 -3.54
C THR A 255 11.34 -20.98 -2.10
N THR A 256 11.48 -19.67 -1.93
CA THR A 256 11.41 -18.99 -0.62
C THR A 256 9.98 -18.80 -0.11
N VAL A 257 8.99 -18.90 -0.99
CA VAL A 257 7.57 -18.69 -0.70
C VAL A 257 6.75 -19.84 -1.29
N GLU A 258 5.82 -20.40 -0.52
CA GLU A 258 4.80 -21.32 -1.03
C GLU A 258 3.85 -20.52 -1.93
N THR A 259 3.91 -20.73 -3.24
CA THR A 259 2.99 -20.07 -4.18
C THR A 259 1.63 -20.74 -4.09
N ASP A 260 0.61 -20.03 -3.61
CA ASP A 260 -0.77 -20.44 -3.78
C ASP A 260 -1.11 -20.30 -5.28
N GLU A 261 -1.24 -21.41 -6.00
CA GLU A 261 -1.56 -21.44 -7.43
C GLU A 261 -2.98 -20.91 -7.75
N SER A 262 -3.73 -20.39 -6.79
CA SER A 262 -5.15 -20.05 -6.94
C SER A 262 -5.51 -18.59 -7.27
N VAL A 263 -4.54 -17.69 -7.48
CA VAL A 263 -4.83 -16.28 -7.84
C VAL A 263 -4.36 -15.93 -9.25
N ARG A 264 -4.91 -16.64 -10.24
CA ARG A 264 -5.03 -16.14 -11.62
C ARG A 264 -6.38 -16.58 -12.18
N ASP A 265 -7.40 -15.77 -11.94
CA ASP A 265 -8.50 -15.59 -12.89
C ASP A 265 -9.07 -14.18 -12.68
N ALA A 266 -8.70 -13.28 -13.60
CA ALA A 266 -9.44 -12.03 -13.80
C ALA A 266 -10.73 -12.36 -14.56
N PRO A 267 -11.85 -11.66 -14.28
CA PRO A 267 -13.14 -12.04 -14.85
C PRO A 267 -13.18 -11.80 -16.37
N GLU A 268 -13.47 -12.86 -17.12
CA GLU A 268 -13.88 -12.79 -18.53
C GLU A 268 -15.10 -11.88 -18.67
N ASN A 269 -14.91 -10.84 -19.47
CA ASN A 269 -15.92 -9.86 -19.80
C ASN A 269 -17.00 -10.52 -20.68
N GLN A 270 -18.15 -10.88 -20.11
CA GLN A 270 -19.31 -11.34 -20.88
C GLN A 270 -19.97 -10.15 -21.59
N ALA A 271 -19.55 -9.89 -22.82
CA ALA A 271 -20.36 -9.13 -23.77
C ALA A 271 -21.49 -10.04 -24.28
N LYS A 272 -22.67 -9.96 -23.65
CA LYS A 272 -23.92 -10.40 -24.28
C LYS A 272 -24.47 -9.26 -25.12
N ALA A 273 -24.33 -9.37 -26.44
CA ALA A 273 -25.17 -8.65 -27.37
C ALA A 273 -26.50 -9.41 -27.52
N ALA A 274 -27.60 -8.71 -27.21
CA ALA A 274 -28.95 -8.99 -27.68
C ALA A 274 -29.51 -7.67 -28.22
#